data_AF-A0A2G6NVU1-F1
#
_entry.id   AF-A0A2G6NVU1-F1
#
_cell.length_a   1.000
_cell.length_b   1.000
_cell.length_c   1.000
_cell.angle_alpha   90.00
_cell.angle_beta   90.00
_cell.angle_gamma   90.00
#
_symmetry.space_group_name_H-M   'P 1'
#
loop_
_entity.id
_entity.type
_entity.pdbx_description
1 polymer ?
#
loop_
_entity_poly.entity_id
_entity_poly.type
_entity_poly.pdbx_seq_one_letter_code
_entity_poly.pdbx_strand_id
1 'polypeptide(L)'
;MHNWLMKLTLALVLMMAMVGGAQAGSKSLEAESVDGILVFESPNTQFKWWFDARAYIDMATYMDDGPLYYGESDFSDPDDWDEYKEEFGGFFKRQNSLTGGMILRRVRLALKSQLWGDWYSEVDFDFAEEATAVKDAYISYKGLF
;
A
#
# COMPACT_ATOMS: atom_id res chain seq x y z
N MET A 1 34.98 26.40 -13.93
CA MET A 1 33.66 26.99 -14.24
C MET A 1 32.89 26.24 -15.35
N HIS A 2 33.22 24.97 -15.70
CA HIS A 2 32.74 24.35 -16.95
C HIS A 2 31.71 23.20 -16.80
N ASN A 3 31.53 22.61 -15.60
CA ASN A 3 30.65 21.43 -15.45
C ASN A 3 29.19 21.75 -15.15
N TRP A 4 28.88 22.91 -14.56
CA TRP A 4 27.51 23.26 -14.20
C TRP A 4 26.67 23.70 -15.40
N LEU A 5 27.28 24.45 -16.33
CA LEU A 5 26.67 24.82 -17.60
C LEU A 5 26.24 23.58 -18.39
N MET A 6 27.10 22.56 -18.50
CA MET A 6 26.79 21.31 -19.22
C MET A 6 25.66 20.50 -18.57
N LYS A 7 25.59 20.47 -17.23
CA LYS A 7 24.47 19.84 -16.51
C LYS A 7 23.16 20.59 -16.72
N LEU A 8 23.21 21.92 -16.75
CA LEU A 8 22.06 22.78 -17.07
C LEU A 8 21.61 22.56 -18.51
N THR A 9 22.51 22.52 -19.50
CA THR A 9 22.13 22.25 -20.89
C THR A 9 21.55 20.86 -21.06
N LEU A 10 22.12 19.84 -20.42
CA LEU A 10 21.58 18.49 -20.51
C LEU A 10 20.18 18.39 -19.87
N ALA A 11 19.97 19.02 -18.71
CA ALA A 11 18.66 19.11 -18.07
C ALA A 11 17.66 19.89 -18.93
N LEU A 12 18.09 20.98 -19.58
CA LEU A 12 17.26 21.78 -20.47
C LEU A 12 16.88 21.02 -21.75
N VAL A 13 17.81 20.24 -22.31
CA VAL A 13 17.56 19.36 -23.46
C VAL A 13 16.62 18.22 -23.09
N LEU A 14 16.77 17.62 -21.91
CA LEU A 14 15.81 16.64 -21.38
C LEU A 14 14.43 17.27 -21.17
N MET A 15 14.33 18.46 -20.60
CA MET A 15 13.04 19.18 -20.48
C MET A 15 12.45 19.54 -21.85
N MET A 16 13.26 20.02 -22.79
CA MET A 16 12.79 20.36 -24.14
C MET A 16 12.37 19.13 -24.94
N ALA A 17 13.03 17.98 -24.76
CA ALA A 17 12.61 16.70 -25.34
C ALA A 17 11.28 16.22 -24.75
N MET A 18 11.02 16.47 -23.46
CA MET A 18 9.72 16.22 -22.82
C MET A 18 8.63 17.24 -23.23
N VAL A 19 9.03 18.42 -23.71
CA VAL A 19 8.15 19.48 -24.25
C VAL A 19 7.90 19.33 -25.77
N GLY A 20 8.60 18.39 -26.42
CA GLY A 20 8.49 18.11 -27.84
C GLY A 20 7.18 17.42 -28.24
N GLY A 21 6.15 18.22 -28.53
CA GLY A 21 5.10 17.84 -29.46
C GLY A 21 3.77 17.37 -28.86
N ALA A 22 3.18 18.12 -27.92
CA ALA A 22 1.73 18.03 -27.72
C ALA A 22 1.03 18.73 -28.90
N GLN A 23 0.89 18.03 -30.03
CA GLN A 23 0.00 18.47 -31.09
C GLN A 23 -1.42 18.46 -30.50
N ALA A 24 -1.99 19.65 -30.30
CA ALA A 24 -3.32 19.82 -29.72
C ALA A 24 -4.37 19.16 -30.61
N GLY A 25 -4.76 17.94 -30.28
CA GLY A 25 -5.84 17.19 -30.91
C GLY A 25 -6.50 16.30 -29.87
N SER A 26 -7.83 16.27 -29.86
CA SER A 26 -8.59 15.33 -29.03
C SER A 26 -8.73 13.99 -29.75
N LYS A 27 -8.45 12.89 -29.07
CA LYS A 27 -8.88 11.56 -29.50
C LYS A 27 -9.89 11.01 -28.51
N SER A 28 -10.95 10.39 -29.02
CA SER A 28 -11.86 9.62 -28.16
C SER A 28 -11.08 8.45 -27.56
N LEU A 29 -11.33 8.19 -26.28
CA LEU A 29 -10.88 6.98 -25.60
C LEU A 29 -12.11 6.17 -25.25
N GLU A 30 -12.02 4.86 -25.41
CA GLU A 30 -13.01 3.91 -24.93
C GLU A 30 -12.75 3.65 -23.44
N ALA A 31 -13.79 3.80 -22.61
CA ALA A 31 -13.71 3.56 -21.18
C ALA A 31 -14.33 2.21 -20.86
N GLU A 32 -13.56 1.31 -20.25
CA GLU A 32 -13.99 -0.03 -19.89
C GLU A 32 -13.53 -0.37 -18.47
N SER A 33 -14.33 -1.15 -17.74
CA SER A 33 -13.90 -1.77 -16.49
C SER A 33 -13.40 -3.18 -16.79
N VAL A 34 -12.08 -3.39 -16.75
CA VAL A 34 -11.45 -4.70 -16.96
C VAL A 34 -11.00 -5.22 -15.61
N ASP A 35 -11.62 -6.31 -15.12
CA ASP A 35 -11.31 -6.93 -13.82
C ASP A 35 -11.34 -5.95 -12.62
N GLY A 36 -12.22 -4.95 -12.67
CA GLY A 36 -12.35 -3.91 -11.64
C GLY A 36 -11.36 -2.76 -11.76
N ILE A 37 -10.50 -2.77 -12.79
CA ILE A 37 -9.61 -1.66 -13.15
C ILE A 37 -10.31 -0.81 -14.21
N LEU A 38 -10.36 0.50 -14.01
CA LEU A 38 -10.87 1.42 -15.02
C LEU A 38 -9.81 1.69 -16.07
N VAL A 39 -10.12 1.38 -17.33
CA VAL A 39 -9.20 1.46 -18.46
C VAL A 39 -9.73 2.43 -19.49
N PHE A 40 -8.87 3.35 -19.93
CA PHE A 40 -9.14 4.21 -21.08
C PHE A 40 -8.19 3.84 -22.21
N GLU A 41 -8.72 3.39 -23.35
CA GLU A 41 -7.92 2.96 -24.49
C GLU A 41 -8.31 3.70 -25.77
N SER A 42 -7.33 4.18 -26.52
CA SER A 42 -7.56 4.76 -27.85
C SER A 42 -7.89 3.65 -28.87
N PRO A 43 -8.75 3.89 -29.87
CA PRO A 43 -9.10 2.88 -30.88
C PRO A 43 -7.92 2.29 -31.64
N ASN A 44 -6.82 3.04 -31.77
CA ASN A 44 -5.61 2.60 -32.45
C ASN A 44 -4.54 2.04 -31.48
N THR A 45 -4.92 1.76 -30.23
CA THR A 45 -4.09 1.19 -29.15
C THR A 45 -2.80 1.94 -28.82
N GLN A 46 -2.63 3.16 -29.33
CA GLN A 46 -1.44 3.98 -29.09
C GLN A 46 -1.40 4.58 -27.69
N PHE A 47 -2.58 4.85 -27.12
CA PHE A 47 -2.73 5.40 -25.78
C PHE A 47 -3.60 4.48 -24.94
N LYS A 48 -3.12 4.13 -23.75
CA LYS A 48 -3.87 3.35 -22.79
C LYS A 48 -3.57 3.84 -21.38
N TRP A 49 -4.58 3.95 -20.54
CA TRP A 49 -4.46 4.36 -19.14
C TRP A 49 -5.22 3.37 -18.26
N TRP A 50 -4.59 2.94 -17.16
CA TRP A 50 -5.22 2.09 -16.16
C TRP A 50 -5.29 2.83 -14.83
N PHE A 51 -6.47 2.85 -14.24
CA PHE A 51 -6.77 3.42 -12.93
C PHE A 51 -7.23 2.28 -12.03
N ASP A 52 -6.39 1.94 -11.06
CA ASP A 52 -6.61 0.83 -10.13
C ASP A 52 -6.58 1.35 -8.69
N ALA A 53 -7.55 0.90 -7.88
CA ALA A 53 -7.65 1.22 -6.47
C ALA A 53 -7.93 -0.06 -5.67
N ARG A 54 -7.11 -0.31 -4.63
CA ARG A 54 -7.19 -1.52 -3.80
C ARG A 54 -7.15 -1.18 -2.32
N ALA A 55 -8.05 -1.75 -1.53
CA ALA A 55 -8.08 -1.59 -0.07
C ALA A 55 -8.08 -2.95 0.64
N TYR A 56 -7.30 -3.04 1.72
CA TYR A 56 -7.19 -4.25 2.55
C TYR A 56 -7.47 -3.86 4.00
N ILE A 57 -8.48 -4.49 4.59
CA ILE A 57 -8.84 -4.35 6.00
C ILE A 57 -8.64 -5.70 6.65
N ASP A 58 -7.92 -5.72 7.77
CA ASP A 58 -7.77 -6.92 8.56
C ASP A 58 -8.47 -6.76 9.89
N MET A 59 -9.00 -7.88 10.34
CA MET A 59 -9.60 -8.01 11.66
C MET A 59 -9.10 -9.34 12.22
N ALA A 60 -8.58 -9.30 13.44
CA ALA A 60 -8.10 -10.50 14.09
C ALA A 60 -8.40 -10.44 15.59
N THR A 61 -8.70 -11.62 16.13
CA THR A 61 -8.77 -11.86 17.57
C THR A 61 -7.80 -12.98 17.92
N TYR A 62 -7.19 -12.88 19.09
CA TYR A 62 -6.22 -13.82 19.63
C TYR A 62 -6.62 -14.15 21.06
N MET A 63 -6.35 -15.38 21.49
CA MET A 63 -6.44 -15.72 22.92
C MET A 63 -5.25 -15.08 23.63
N ASP A 64 -5.51 -14.37 24.72
CA ASP A 64 -4.47 -13.75 25.55
C ASP A 64 -4.19 -14.67 26.74
N ASP A 65 -3.05 -15.34 26.70
CA ASP A 65 -2.47 -16.08 27.81
C ASP A 65 -1.58 -15.13 28.63
N GLY A 66 -2.18 -14.51 29.64
CA GLY A 66 -1.44 -13.72 30.63
C GLY A 66 -0.23 -14.49 31.17
N PRO A 67 0.89 -13.81 31.50
CA PRO A 67 2.17 -14.46 31.76
C PRO A 67 2.04 -15.56 32.82
N LEU A 68 2.43 -16.78 32.42
CA LEU A 68 2.54 -17.93 33.31
C LEU A 68 3.73 -17.71 34.26
N TYR A 69 3.54 -16.90 35.30
CA TYR A 69 4.45 -16.93 36.44
C TYR A 69 4.18 -18.22 37.21
N TYR A 70 4.99 -19.24 36.94
CA TYR A 70 5.05 -20.46 37.75
C TYR A 70 5.71 -20.13 39.09
N GLY A 71 4.92 -19.59 40.02
CA GLY A 71 5.16 -19.79 41.44
C GLY A 71 4.56 -21.14 41.80
N GLU A 72 5.40 -22.14 42.02
CA GLU A 72 5.01 -23.42 42.60
C GLU A 72 4.48 -23.18 44.02
N SER A 73 3.18 -22.93 44.14
CA SER A 73 2.48 -22.94 45.43
C SER A 73 1.67 -24.22 45.51
N ASP A 74 2.17 -25.13 46.34
CA ASP A 74 1.49 -26.34 46.80
C ASP A 74 0.12 -25.97 47.39
N PHE A 75 -0.94 -26.25 46.64
CA PHE A 75 -2.32 -25.87 46.96
C PHE A 75 -2.95 -26.93 47.88
N SER A 76 -2.44 -27.02 49.10
CA SER A 76 -2.84 -28.04 50.08
C SER A 76 -3.78 -27.55 51.18
N ASP A 77 -4.26 -26.30 51.11
CA ASP A 77 -5.23 -25.77 52.08
C ASP A 77 -6.55 -25.29 51.41
N PRO A 78 -7.66 -26.03 51.57
CA PRO A 78 -8.93 -25.72 50.88
C PRO A 78 -9.76 -24.60 51.53
N ASP A 79 -9.43 -24.19 52.75
CA ASP A 79 -10.31 -23.34 53.58
C ASP A 79 -9.94 -21.85 53.59
N ASP A 80 -8.88 -21.43 52.88
CA ASP A 80 -8.40 -20.03 52.80
C ASP A 80 -8.77 -19.33 51.47
N TRP A 81 -9.84 -19.80 50.81
CA TRP A 81 -10.19 -19.44 49.43
C TRP A 81 -10.92 -18.10 49.26
N ASP A 82 -11.39 -17.47 50.35
CA ASP A 82 -12.16 -16.22 50.28
C ASP A 82 -11.33 -14.96 50.52
N GLU A 83 -10.13 -15.04 51.09
CA GLU A 83 -9.25 -13.89 51.35
C GLU A 83 -8.36 -13.55 50.14
N TYR A 84 -7.90 -14.55 49.38
CA TYR A 84 -7.05 -14.35 48.19
C TYR A 84 -7.82 -14.20 46.86
N LYS A 85 -9.15 -14.28 46.90
CA LYS A 85 -10.04 -14.31 45.73
C LYS A 85 -10.07 -12.98 44.97
N GLU A 86 -9.93 -11.86 45.66
CA GLU A 86 -9.93 -10.54 45.02
C GLU A 86 -8.60 -10.23 44.32
N GLU A 87 -7.48 -10.66 44.91
CA GLU A 87 -6.14 -10.42 44.37
C GLU A 87 -5.80 -11.41 43.24
N PHE A 88 -6.10 -12.71 43.41
CA PHE A 88 -5.88 -13.74 42.37
C PHE A 88 -7.03 -13.90 41.36
N GLY A 89 -8.26 -13.53 41.71
CA GLY A 89 -9.43 -13.65 40.80
C GLY A 89 -9.35 -12.75 39.57
N GLY A 90 -8.63 -11.63 39.66
CA GLY A 90 -8.29 -10.78 38.51
C GLY A 90 -7.28 -11.41 37.55
N PHE A 91 -6.45 -12.34 38.02
CA PHE A 91 -5.51 -13.09 37.19
C PHE A 91 -6.20 -14.22 36.43
N PHE A 92 -7.03 -15.03 37.10
CA PHE A 92 -7.80 -16.11 36.44
C PHE A 92 -8.84 -15.58 35.44
N LYS A 93 -9.40 -14.38 35.64
CA LYS A 93 -10.29 -13.74 34.65
C LYS A 93 -9.57 -13.32 33.36
N ARG A 94 -8.26 -13.00 33.43
CA ARG A 94 -7.47 -12.60 32.26
C ARG A 94 -6.96 -13.77 31.43
N GLN A 95 -6.87 -14.97 32.01
CA GLN A 95 -6.47 -16.20 31.32
C GLN A 95 -7.44 -16.68 30.21
N ASN A 96 -8.57 -16.01 30.03
CA ASN A 96 -9.55 -16.26 28.96
C ASN A 96 -10.01 -14.96 28.28
N SER A 97 -9.19 -13.91 28.31
CA SER A 97 -9.53 -12.68 27.58
C SER A 97 -9.19 -12.83 26.10
N LEU A 98 -10.09 -12.40 25.23
CA LEU A 98 -9.82 -12.27 23.80
C LEU A 98 -9.25 -10.88 23.55
N THR A 99 -8.00 -10.82 23.10
CA THR A 99 -7.43 -9.60 22.55
C THR A 99 -7.71 -9.54 21.06
N GLY A 100 -7.73 -8.36 20.47
CA GLY A 100 -8.01 -8.23 19.05
C GLY A 100 -7.93 -6.80 18.58
N GLY A 101 -7.96 -6.64 17.26
CA GLY A 101 -7.85 -5.35 16.62
C GLY A 101 -8.27 -5.38 15.17
N MET A 102 -8.43 -4.18 14.62
CA MET A 102 -8.66 -3.96 13.21
C MET A 102 -7.57 -3.04 12.69
N ILE A 103 -7.03 -3.34 11.51
CA ILE A 103 -6.06 -2.48 10.83
C ILE A 103 -6.45 -2.25 9.38
N LEU A 104 -6.17 -1.05 8.88
CA LEU A 104 -6.16 -0.76 7.46
C LEU A 104 -4.76 -1.11 6.94
N ARG A 105 -4.60 -2.31 6.37
CA ARG A 105 -3.29 -2.84 5.98
C ARG A 105 -2.73 -2.13 4.75
N ARG A 106 -3.58 -1.83 3.77
CA ARG A 106 -3.18 -1.19 2.49
C ARG A 106 -4.33 -0.39 1.93
N VAL A 107 -4.03 0.80 1.42
CA VAL A 107 -4.90 1.53 0.50
C VAL A 107 -4.03 1.99 -0.64
N ARG A 108 -4.12 1.30 -1.78
CA ARG A 108 -3.28 1.55 -2.94
C ARG A 108 -4.06 2.26 -4.04
N LEU A 109 -3.46 3.30 -4.58
CA LEU A 109 -3.85 3.91 -5.84
C LEU A 109 -2.73 3.69 -6.85
N ALA A 110 -3.07 3.12 -8.00
CA ALA A 110 -2.13 2.80 -9.07
C ALA A 110 -2.58 3.48 -10.37
N LEU A 111 -1.65 4.17 -11.01
CA LEU A 111 -1.83 4.77 -12.32
C LEU A 111 -0.80 4.17 -13.26
N LYS A 112 -1.27 3.51 -14.32
CA LYS A 112 -0.41 2.99 -15.39
C LYS A 112 -0.75 3.66 -16.70
N SER A 113 0.23 3.83 -17.57
CA SER A 113 0.00 4.34 -18.90
C SER A 113 0.88 3.70 -19.95
N GLN A 114 0.34 3.60 -21.16
CA GLN A 114 1.04 3.37 -22.42
C GLN A 114 0.84 4.60 -23.29
N LEU A 115 1.92 5.19 -23.78
CA LEU A 115 1.89 6.39 -24.61
C LEU A 115 2.64 6.13 -25.93
N TRP A 116 2.03 6.50 -27.05
CA TRP A 116 2.56 6.29 -28.40
C TRP A 116 3.04 4.84 -28.67
N GLY A 117 2.33 3.85 -28.11
CA GLY A 117 2.64 2.42 -28.25
C GLY A 117 3.86 1.93 -27.46
N ASP A 118 4.93 2.72 -27.37
CA ASP A 118 6.24 2.23 -26.92
C ASP A 118 6.68 2.75 -25.55
N TRP A 119 6.05 3.80 -25.02
CA TRP A 119 6.35 4.34 -23.70
C TRP A 119 5.40 3.77 -22.67
N TYR A 120 5.94 3.25 -21.58
CA TYR A 120 5.17 2.73 -20.45
C TYR A 120 5.57 3.46 -19.18
N SER A 121 4.59 3.77 -18.33
CA SER A 121 4.87 4.29 -16.99
C SER A 121 3.89 3.76 -15.97
N GLU A 122 4.35 3.70 -14.73
CA GLU A 122 3.55 3.26 -13.59
C GLU A 122 3.93 4.09 -12.36
N VAL A 123 2.91 4.55 -11.63
CA VAL A 123 3.07 5.18 -10.32
C VAL A 123 2.01 4.61 -9.38
N ASP A 124 2.48 4.03 -8.27
CA ASP A 124 1.65 3.42 -7.24
C ASP A 124 1.90 4.09 -5.88
N PHE A 125 0.83 4.51 -5.21
CA PHE A 125 0.86 5.09 -3.86
C PHE A 125 0.12 4.19 -2.88
N ASP A 126 0.64 4.03 -1.67
CA ASP A 126 0.01 3.35 -0.54
C ASP A 126 -0.19 4.32 0.63
N PHE A 127 -1.37 4.34 1.23
CA PHE A 127 -1.76 5.26 2.30
C PHE A 127 -2.00 4.57 3.65
N ALA A 128 -1.57 3.33 3.80
CA ALA A 128 -1.70 2.61 5.06
C ALA A 128 -0.58 2.93 6.08
N GLU A 129 -0.79 2.52 7.33
CA GLU A 129 0.22 2.60 8.40
C GLU A 129 0.68 4.04 8.73
N GLU A 130 -0.25 5.01 8.69
CA GLU A 130 -0.03 6.42 9.05
C GLU A 130 0.95 7.19 8.15
N ALA A 131 1.39 6.59 7.03
CA ALA A 131 2.29 7.22 6.08
C ALA A 131 1.81 7.04 4.65
N THR A 132 2.18 7.98 3.78
CA THR A 132 2.07 7.78 2.33
C THR A 132 3.41 7.29 1.80
N ALA A 133 3.39 6.16 1.09
CA ALA A 133 4.57 5.57 0.47
C ALA A 133 4.37 5.40 -1.03
N VAL A 134 5.39 5.74 -1.81
CA VAL A 134 5.48 5.35 -3.22
C VAL A 134 5.93 3.89 -3.27
N LYS A 135 5.17 3.03 -3.95
CA LYS A 135 5.51 1.61 -4.11
C LYS A 135 6.26 1.36 -5.41
N ASP A 136 5.72 1.88 -6.50
CA ASP A 136 6.30 1.77 -7.83
C ASP A 136 6.29 3.17 -8.46
N ALA A 137 7.38 3.53 -9.13
CA ALA A 137 7.50 4.77 -9.89
C ALA A 137 8.56 4.58 -10.97
N TYR A 138 8.14 4.31 -12.19
CA TYR A 138 9.05 4.13 -13.30
C TYR A 138 8.47 4.58 -14.64
N ILE A 139 9.39 4.77 -15.58
CA ILE A 139 9.11 4.93 -17.01
C ILE A 139 10.02 3.97 -17.77
N SER A 140 9.50 3.35 -18.82
CA SER A 140 10.25 2.47 -19.72
C SER A 140 9.88 2.74 -21.16
N TYR A 141 10.84 2.50 -22.06
CA TYR A 141 10.67 2.64 -23.50
C TYR A 141 11.04 1.32 -24.16
N LYS A 142 10.14 0.80 -25.02
CA LYS A 142 10.34 -0.48 -25.71
C LYS A 142 10.77 -0.34 -27.17
N GLY A 143 10.80 0.85 -27.75
CA GLY A 143 11.09 1.01 -29.19
C GLY A 143 12.55 0.79 -29.61
N LEU A 144 13.41 0.25 -28.75
CA LEU A 144 14.82 -0.07 -29.06
C LEU A 144 15.09 -1.56 -29.29
N PHE A 145 14.10 -2.46 -29.10
CA PHE A 145 14.21 -3.90 -29.34
C PHE A 145 12.84 -4.56 -29.52
#